data_AF-A0A8T3NCV6-F1
#
_entry.id   AF-A0A8T3NCV6-F1
#
_cell.length_a   1.000
_cell.length_b   1.000
_cell.length_c   1.000
_cell.angle_alpha   90.00
_cell.angle_beta   90.00
_cell.angle_gamma   90.00
#
_symmetry.space_group_name_H-M   'P 1'
#
loop_
_entity.id
_entity.type
_entity.pdbx_description
1 polymer ?
#
loop_
_entity_poly.entity_id
_entity_poly.type
_entity_poly.pdbx_seq_one_letter_code
_entity_poly.pdbx_strand_id
1 'polypeptide(L)'
;MRGDHRNWWRPLAWGCAVGLGCWGVFVALYPFLWAAPAERAIALFQHRQDEMRQQQLGYPAAAVYDPSDRLGLVLDHALARQTWARGALGIPLDVLLAALGLVSLAAIARRDWRGARRVGPAAVLLMWLLTYLAGVAWGYSLNWPRYVMPLFLLAALLSGLGAESLLRWLGARYAWRDMFAPRGSDGDLERATVGTDRPAHVPNARPPSHRRRPRRGHPLPHHG
;
A
#
# COMPACT_ATOMS: atom_id res chain seq x y z
N MET A 1 16.98 17.71 16.13
CA MET A 1 15.98 17.73 15.04
C MET A 1 14.61 18.10 15.61
N ARG A 2 14.14 19.34 15.44
CA ARG A 2 12.76 19.73 15.78
C ARG A 2 11.87 19.30 14.63
N GLY A 3 11.35 18.07 14.71
CA GLY A 3 10.41 17.56 13.72
C GLY A 3 9.17 18.42 13.71
N ASP A 4 8.76 18.88 12.54
CA ASP A 4 7.60 19.73 12.34
C ASP A 4 6.34 18.94 12.74
N HIS A 5 5.93 19.04 14.01
CA HIS A 5 4.76 18.36 14.57
C HIS A 5 3.46 18.86 13.93
N ARG A 6 3.50 19.92 13.12
CA ARG A 6 2.31 20.58 12.61
C ARG A 6 1.50 19.76 11.59
N ASN A 7 2.04 18.65 11.07
CA ASN A 7 1.46 17.93 9.93
C ASN A 7 1.08 16.46 10.20
N TRP A 8 1.07 15.98 11.46
CA TRP A 8 0.73 14.56 11.75
C TRP A 8 -0.72 14.20 11.40
N TRP A 9 -1.63 15.19 11.37
CA TRP A 9 -3.04 15.00 11.04
C TRP A 9 -3.30 14.86 9.53
N ARG A 10 -2.37 15.29 8.65
CA ARG A 10 -2.53 15.24 7.19
C ARG A 10 -2.86 13.84 6.64
N PRO A 11 -2.13 12.77 6.99
CA PRO A 11 -2.46 11.43 6.51
C PRO A 11 -3.82 10.95 7.00
N LEU A 12 -4.21 11.30 8.23
CA LEU A 12 -5.53 11.00 8.77
C LEU A 12 -6.62 11.74 8.00
N ALA A 13 -6.47 13.05 7.80
CA ALA A 13 -7.42 13.85 7.04
C ALA A 13 -7.56 13.36 5.59
N TRP A 14 -6.45 12.98 4.95
CA TRP A 14 -6.48 12.36 3.62
C TRP A 14 -7.22 11.02 3.64
N GLY A 15 -6.92 10.14 4.62
CA GLY A 15 -7.63 8.87 4.77
C GLY A 15 -9.13 9.05 5.00
N CYS A 16 -9.52 10.02 5.84
CA CYS A 16 -10.91 10.41 6.05
C CYS A 16 -11.55 10.94 4.76
N ALA A 17 -10.86 11.79 4.00
CA ALA A 17 -11.37 12.32 2.73
C ALA A 17 -11.59 11.20 1.70
N VAL A 18 -10.65 10.25 1.58
CA VAL A 18 -10.81 9.08 0.71
C VAL A 18 -11.97 8.20 1.20
N GLY A 19 -12.07 7.94 2.50
CA GLY A 19 -13.17 7.16 3.08
C GLY A 19 -14.54 7.78 2.83
N LEU A 20 -14.67 9.10 3.05
CA LEU A 20 -15.89 9.86 2.76
C LEU A 20 -16.20 9.89 1.26
N GLY A 21 -15.18 10.00 0.41
CA GLY A 21 -15.33 9.91 -1.05
C GLY A 21 -15.88 8.56 -1.50
N CYS A 22 -15.27 7.46 -1.02
CA CYS A 22 -15.76 6.10 -1.28
C CYS A 22 -17.19 5.89 -0.76
N TRP A 23 -17.49 6.39 0.44
CA TRP A 23 -18.84 6.37 0.99
C TRP A 23 -19.84 7.15 0.12
N GLY A 24 -19.47 8.35 -0.33
CA GLY A 24 -20.29 9.16 -1.23
C GLY A 24 -20.57 8.45 -2.56
N VAL A 25 -19.56 7.81 -3.16
CA VAL A 25 -19.74 6.98 -4.37
C VAL A 25 -20.67 5.80 -4.10
N PHE A 26 -20.51 5.10 -2.98
CA PHE A 26 -21.40 3.99 -2.60
C PHE A 26 -22.86 4.44 -2.46
N VAL A 27 -23.11 5.57 -1.76
CA VAL A 27 -24.45 6.14 -1.62
C VAL A 27 -25.01 6.62 -2.96
N ALA A 28 -24.19 7.24 -3.81
CA ALA A 28 -24.63 7.71 -5.12
C ALA A 28 -25.05 6.55 -6.04
N LEU A 29 -24.32 5.43 -6.02
CA LEU A 29 -24.59 4.25 -6.85
C LEU A 29 -25.76 3.39 -6.33
N TYR A 30 -26.18 3.57 -5.07
CA TYR A 30 -27.29 2.82 -4.47
C TYR A 30 -28.45 3.77 -4.11
N PRO A 31 -29.44 3.97 -5.00
CA PRO A 31 -30.59 4.83 -4.74
C PRO A 31 -31.37 4.47 -3.48
N PHE A 32 -31.36 3.19 -3.10
CA PHE A 32 -31.91 2.74 -1.84
C PHE A 32 -31.37 3.52 -0.64
N LEU A 33 -30.13 4.01 -0.66
CA LEU A 33 -29.50 4.69 0.48
C LEU A 33 -29.86 6.17 0.60
N TRP A 34 -30.40 6.82 -0.42
CA TRP A 34 -30.46 8.30 -0.50
C TRP A 34 -31.24 8.99 0.64
N ALA A 35 -32.32 8.37 1.13
CA ALA A 35 -33.16 8.99 2.17
C ALA A 35 -32.53 8.94 3.57
N ALA A 36 -31.74 7.91 3.87
CA ALA A 36 -31.16 7.66 5.18
C ALA A 36 -29.91 6.75 5.02
N PRO A 37 -28.76 7.30 4.56
CA PRO A 37 -27.65 6.49 4.06
C PRO A 37 -27.05 5.54 5.10
N ALA A 38 -26.91 6.01 6.34
CA ALA A 38 -26.30 5.21 7.40
C ALA A 38 -27.24 4.09 7.85
N GLU A 39 -28.49 4.43 8.17
CA GLU A 39 -29.51 3.49 8.64
C GLU A 39 -29.81 2.43 7.58
N ARG A 40 -29.95 2.85 6.32
CA ARG A 40 -30.25 1.93 5.22
C ARG A 40 -29.05 1.07 4.81
N ALA A 41 -27.82 1.54 5.01
CA ALA A 41 -26.65 0.68 4.83
C ALA A 41 -26.58 -0.39 5.92
N ILE A 42 -26.86 -0.02 7.19
CA ILE A 42 -26.96 -1.01 8.28
C ILE A 42 -28.05 -2.03 7.96
N ALA A 43 -29.23 -1.58 7.54
CA ALA A 43 -30.34 -2.46 7.14
C ALA A 43 -29.95 -3.37 5.97
N LEU A 44 -29.19 -2.86 4.98
CA LEU A 44 -28.66 -3.66 3.88
C LEU A 44 -27.73 -4.78 4.38
N PHE A 45 -26.82 -4.48 5.30
CA PHE A 45 -25.93 -5.49 5.89
C PHE A 45 -26.69 -6.53 6.71
N GLN A 46 -27.67 -6.10 7.51
CA GLN A 46 -28.54 -7.01 8.27
C GLN A 46 -29.31 -7.94 7.32
N HIS A 47 -29.95 -7.38 6.30
CA HIS A 47 -30.67 -8.15 5.29
C HIS A 47 -29.76 -9.18 4.61
N ARG A 48 -28.53 -8.80 4.23
CA ARG A 48 -27.56 -9.74 3.67
C ARG A 48 -27.17 -10.87 4.63
N GLN A 49 -27.03 -10.58 5.91
CA GLN A 49 -26.78 -11.61 6.91
C GLN A 49 -27.98 -12.56 7.05
N ASP A 50 -29.20 -12.04 7.03
CA ASP A 50 -30.42 -12.85 7.11
C ASP A 50 -30.61 -13.73 5.86
N GLU A 51 -30.37 -13.19 4.66
CA GLU A 51 -30.34 -13.96 3.42
C GLU A 51 -29.33 -15.10 3.50
N MET A 52 -28.11 -14.85 4.01
CA MET A 52 -27.11 -15.89 4.16
C MET A 52 -27.53 -16.95 5.17
N ARG A 53 -28.14 -16.58 6.30
CA ARG A 53 -28.69 -17.54 7.27
C ARG A 53 -29.77 -18.42 6.64
N GLN A 54 -30.66 -17.84 5.85
CA GLN A 54 -31.67 -18.61 5.11
C GLN A 54 -31.04 -19.56 4.08
N GLN A 55 -30.03 -19.08 3.35
CA GLN A 55 -29.28 -19.90 2.40
C GLN A 55 -28.52 -21.06 3.06
N GLN A 56 -28.05 -20.92 4.30
CA GLN A 56 -27.42 -22.02 5.04
C GLN A 56 -28.40 -23.20 5.24
N LEU A 57 -29.70 -22.92 5.43
CA LEU A 57 -30.72 -23.96 5.53
C LEU A 57 -30.93 -24.70 4.21
N GLY A 58 -30.84 -23.98 3.08
CA GLY A 58 -30.96 -24.56 1.75
C GLY A 58 -29.69 -25.28 1.26
N TYR A 59 -28.52 -24.90 1.78
CA TYR A 59 -27.22 -25.39 1.34
C TYR A 59 -26.32 -25.77 2.53
N PRO A 60 -26.69 -26.78 3.34
CA PRO A 60 -25.95 -27.12 4.56
C PRO A 60 -24.50 -27.52 4.30
N ALA A 61 -24.19 -28.10 3.13
CA ALA A 61 -22.82 -28.47 2.74
C ALA A 61 -21.90 -27.27 2.51
N ALA A 62 -22.46 -26.07 2.26
CA ALA A 62 -21.69 -24.84 2.08
C ALA A 62 -21.74 -23.93 3.32
N ALA A 63 -22.49 -24.29 4.36
CA ALA A 63 -22.66 -23.46 5.54
C ALA A 63 -21.40 -23.48 6.43
N VAL A 64 -21.00 -22.29 6.88
CA VAL A 64 -19.92 -22.10 7.86
C VAL A 64 -20.53 -21.61 9.16
N TYR A 65 -20.71 -22.52 10.11
CA TYR A 65 -21.38 -22.23 11.38
C TYR A 65 -20.43 -21.59 12.39
N ASP A 66 -19.22 -22.13 12.54
CA ASP A 66 -18.25 -21.64 13.52
C ASP A 66 -17.54 -20.38 13.01
N PRO A 67 -17.60 -19.25 13.73
CA PRO A 67 -16.86 -18.04 13.39
C PRO A 67 -15.33 -18.23 13.34
N SER A 68 -14.79 -19.15 14.14
CA SER A 68 -13.35 -19.40 14.21
C SER A 68 -12.79 -20.05 12.94
N ASP A 69 -13.61 -20.87 12.26
CA ASP A 69 -13.26 -21.51 10.98
C ASP A 69 -13.23 -20.52 9.81
N ARG A 70 -13.97 -19.40 9.92
CA ARG A 70 -14.18 -18.47 8.81
C ARG A 70 -12.88 -17.87 8.29
N LEU A 71 -12.00 -17.43 9.20
CA LEU A 71 -10.73 -16.84 8.78
C LEU A 71 -9.86 -17.87 8.05
N GLY A 72 -9.81 -19.10 8.57
CA GLY A 72 -9.08 -20.20 7.93
C GLY A 72 -9.62 -20.50 6.53
N LEU A 73 -10.93 -20.65 6.38
CA LEU A 73 -11.58 -20.91 5.09
C LEU A 73 -11.37 -19.77 4.10
N VAL A 74 -11.47 -18.53 4.58
CA VAL A 74 -11.26 -17.33 3.77
C VAL A 74 -9.82 -17.28 3.24
N LEU A 75 -8.83 -17.52 4.10
CA LEU A 75 -7.43 -17.56 3.70
C LEU A 75 -7.11 -18.76 2.80
N ASP A 76 -7.66 -19.94 3.08
CA ASP A 76 -7.50 -21.15 2.25
C ASP A 76 -8.03 -20.92 0.82
N HIS A 77 -9.21 -20.31 0.69
CA HIS A 77 -9.77 -20.01 -0.62
C HIS A 77 -9.00 -18.91 -1.34
N ALA A 78 -8.64 -17.83 -0.63
CA ALA A 78 -7.95 -16.68 -1.21
C ALA A 78 -6.51 -17.00 -1.63
N LEU A 79 -5.81 -17.85 -0.86
CA LEU A 79 -4.37 -18.07 -1.00
C LEU A 79 -3.97 -19.48 -1.43
N ALA A 80 -4.75 -20.52 -1.17
CA ALA A 80 -4.30 -21.90 -1.41
C ALA A 80 -5.04 -22.58 -2.58
N ARG A 81 -6.37 -22.50 -2.61
CA ARG A 81 -7.17 -23.25 -3.60
C ARG A 81 -7.14 -22.70 -5.02
N GLN A 82 -6.93 -21.40 -5.18
CA GLN A 82 -7.00 -20.70 -6.48
C GLN A 82 -5.63 -20.27 -7.01
N THR A 83 -4.57 -20.99 -6.62
CA THR A 83 -3.20 -20.67 -7.01
C THR A 83 -2.85 -21.26 -8.36
N TRP A 84 -2.07 -20.53 -9.15
CA TRP A 84 -1.61 -21.00 -10.47
C TRP A 84 -0.33 -21.83 -10.37
N ALA A 85 0.45 -21.65 -9.30
CA ALA A 85 1.73 -22.31 -9.11
C ALA A 85 1.74 -23.17 -7.83
N ARG A 86 1.41 -24.46 -7.98
CA ARG A 86 1.69 -25.45 -6.93
C ARG A 86 3.21 -25.66 -6.86
N GLY A 87 3.83 -25.24 -5.76
CA GLY A 87 5.26 -25.42 -5.54
C GLY A 87 5.62 -26.89 -5.27
N ALA A 88 6.89 -27.24 -5.47
CA ALA A 88 7.41 -28.59 -5.24
C ALA A 88 7.27 -29.08 -3.78
N LEU A 89 7.15 -28.15 -2.82
CA LEU A 89 6.97 -28.44 -1.40
C LEU A 89 5.50 -28.66 -1.00
N GLY A 90 4.57 -28.69 -1.97
CA GLY A 90 3.13 -28.76 -1.70
C GLY A 90 2.51 -27.45 -1.19
N ILE A 91 3.33 -26.46 -0.83
CA ILE A 91 2.89 -25.11 -0.50
C ILE A 91 2.84 -24.29 -1.79
N PRO A 92 1.71 -23.64 -2.11
CA PRO A 92 1.64 -22.75 -3.26
C PRO A 92 2.60 -21.57 -3.15
N LEU A 93 3.25 -21.22 -4.26
CA LEU A 93 4.20 -20.11 -4.27
C LEU A 93 3.54 -18.78 -3.86
N ASP A 94 2.29 -18.58 -4.26
CA ASP A 94 1.50 -17.39 -3.93
C ASP A 94 1.33 -17.21 -2.42
N VAL A 95 1.16 -18.30 -1.66
CA VAL A 95 1.07 -18.25 -0.19
C VAL A 95 2.39 -17.73 0.40
N LEU A 96 3.52 -18.25 -0.07
CA LEU A 96 4.85 -17.85 0.42
C LEU A 96 5.15 -16.40 0.09
N LEU A 97 4.84 -15.97 -1.13
CA LEU A 97 5.03 -14.58 -1.56
C LEU A 97 4.09 -13.64 -0.80
N ALA A 98 2.81 -13.98 -0.64
CA ALA A 98 1.87 -13.16 0.12
C ALA A 98 2.29 -13.04 1.59
N ALA A 99 2.75 -14.12 2.22
CA ALA A 99 3.29 -14.10 3.58
C ALA A 99 4.53 -13.21 3.69
N LEU A 100 5.48 -13.32 2.73
CA LEU A 100 6.65 -12.46 2.69
C LEU A 100 6.27 -10.98 2.51
N GLY A 101 5.31 -10.68 1.62
CA GLY A 101 4.81 -9.33 1.41
C GLY A 101 4.16 -8.74 2.66
N LEU A 102 3.36 -9.54 3.38
CA LEU A 102 2.75 -9.13 4.65
C LEU A 102 3.81 -8.84 5.72
N VAL A 103 4.81 -9.70 5.86
CA VAL A 103 5.93 -9.51 6.81
C VAL A 103 6.73 -8.26 6.45
N SER A 104 7.06 -8.06 5.17
CA SER A 104 7.73 -6.85 4.69
C SER A 104 6.93 -5.59 4.98
N LEU A 105 5.63 -5.59 4.69
CA LEU A 105 4.74 -4.45 4.95
C LEU A 105 4.69 -4.12 6.44
N ALA A 106 4.55 -5.13 7.30
CA ALA A 106 4.58 -4.96 8.76
C ALA A 106 5.93 -4.47 9.27
N ALA A 107 7.04 -4.94 8.70
CA ALA A 107 8.38 -4.49 9.06
C ALA A 107 8.61 -3.02 8.69
N ILE A 108 8.16 -2.58 7.51
CA ILE A 108 8.21 -1.19 7.08
C ILE A 108 7.35 -0.32 8.01
N ALA A 109 6.09 -0.71 8.24
CA ALA A 109 5.18 -0.01 9.15
C ALA A 109 5.78 0.14 10.57
N ARG A 110 6.41 -0.91 11.09
CA ARG A 110 7.06 -0.90 12.41
C ARG A 110 8.31 0.00 12.44
N ARG A 111 9.10 0.01 11.37
CA ARG A 111 10.29 0.89 11.25
C ARG A 111 9.88 2.36 11.19
N ASP A 112 8.88 2.70 10.38
CA ASP A 112 8.33 4.05 10.27
C ASP A 112 7.80 4.55 11.62
N TRP A 113 7.06 3.68 12.32
CA TRP A 113 6.56 3.99 13.66
C TRP A 113 7.68 4.23 14.66
N ARG A 114 8.71 3.37 14.69
CA ARG A 114 9.83 3.50 15.65
C ARG A 114 10.72 4.70 15.36
N GLY A 115 11.00 4.98 14.09
CA GLY A 115 11.91 6.06 13.68
C GLY A 115 11.28 7.45 13.73
N ALA A 116 10.08 7.59 13.16
CA ALA A 116 9.44 8.89 13.01
C ALA A 116 8.33 9.16 14.05
N ARG A 117 7.88 8.15 14.81
CA ARG A 117 6.67 8.19 15.65
C ARG A 117 5.45 8.71 14.89
N ARG A 118 5.32 8.31 13.63
CA ARG A 118 4.24 8.71 12.71
C ARG A 118 3.68 7.47 12.02
N VAL A 119 2.38 7.50 11.72
CA VAL A 119 1.72 6.47 10.92
C VAL A 119 2.12 6.68 9.46
N GLY A 120 3.01 5.83 8.96
CA GLY A 120 3.43 5.82 7.56
C GLY A 120 2.37 5.17 6.65
N PRO A 121 2.49 5.35 5.32
CA PRO A 121 1.56 4.74 4.35
C PRO A 121 1.49 3.21 4.47
N ALA A 122 2.60 2.55 4.81
CA ALA A 122 2.64 1.10 5.04
C ALA A 122 1.72 0.67 6.20
N ALA A 123 1.66 1.46 7.28
CA ALA A 123 0.79 1.17 8.42
C ALA A 123 -0.69 1.37 8.05
N VAL A 124 -1.01 2.41 7.28
CA VAL A 124 -2.38 2.63 6.77
C VAL A 124 -2.83 1.48 5.88
N LEU A 125 -1.98 1.04 4.94
CA LEU A 125 -2.27 -0.10 4.07
C LEU A 125 -2.46 -1.39 4.86
N LEU A 126 -1.60 -1.65 5.85
CA LEU A 126 -1.72 -2.82 6.73
C LEU A 126 -3.02 -2.78 7.54
N MET A 127 -3.36 -1.64 8.13
CA MET A 127 -4.63 -1.46 8.84
C MET A 127 -5.82 -1.72 7.93
N TRP A 128 -5.82 -1.12 6.73
CA TRP A 128 -6.89 -1.31 5.75
C TRP A 128 -7.04 -2.80 5.37
N LEU A 129 -5.93 -3.50 5.11
CA LEU A 129 -5.93 -4.92 4.79
C LEU A 129 -6.50 -5.77 5.93
N LEU A 130 -6.09 -5.49 7.18
CA LEU A 130 -6.60 -6.19 8.36
C LEU A 130 -8.09 -5.92 8.59
N THR A 131 -8.53 -4.66 8.46
CA THR A 131 -9.95 -4.30 8.58
C THR A 131 -10.78 -4.97 7.49
N TYR A 132 -10.28 -5.01 6.25
CA TYR A 132 -10.96 -5.68 5.15
C TYR A 132 -11.08 -7.19 5.40
N LEU A 133 -9.98 -7.83 5.77
CA LEU A 133 -9.95 -9.27 6.06
C LEU A 133 -10.89 -9.62 7.23
N ALA A 134 -10.88 -8.83 8.30
CA ALA A 134 -11.78 -9.00 9.42
C ALA A 134 -13.25 -8.82 9.02
N GLY A 135 -13.56 -7.81 8.20
CA GLY A 135 -14.91 -7.57 7.69
C GLY A 135 -15.43 -8.72 6.82
N VAL A 136 -14.59 -9.25 5.93
CA VAL A 136 -14.94 -10.42 5.11
C VAL A 136 -15.13 -11.65 6.00
N ALA A 137 -14.17 -11.96 6.87
CA ALA A 137 -14.25 -13.11 7.77
C ALA A 137 -15.48 -13.04 8.70
N TRP A 138 -15.85 -11.84 9.17
CA TRP A 138 -17.06 -11.62 9.96
C TRP A 138 -18.34 -11.93 9.16
N GLY A 139 -18.42 -11.48 7.91
CA GLY A 139 -19.58 -11.72 7.03
C GLY A 139 -19.62 -13.10 6.38
N TYR A 140 -18.53 -13.87 6.41
CA TYR A 140 -18.39 -15.14 5.68
C TYR A 140 -19.13 -16.29 6.37
N SER A 141 -20.40 -16.47 6.07
CA SER A 141 -21.23 -17.57 6.61
C SER A 141 -21.52 -18.69 5.59
N LEU A 142 -21.17 -18.46 4.32
CA LEU A 142 -21.35 -19.42 3.23
C LEU A 142 -20.06 -19.55 2.43
N ASN A 143 -19.65 -20.79 2.19
CA ASN A 143 -18.44 -21.12 1.47
C ASN A 143 -18.65 -21.09 -0.05
N TRP A 144 -18.97 -19.91 -0.59
CA TRP A 144 -19.13 -19.72 -2.04
C TRP A 144 -17.95 -18.94 -2.63
N PRO A 145 -17.36 -19.40 -3.75
CA PRO A 145 -16.16 -18.79 -4.33
C PRO A 145 -16.27 -17.28 -4.62
N ARG A 146 -17.48 -16.79 -4.93
CA ARG A 146 -17.69 -15.36 -5.22
C ARG A 146 -17.49 -14.43 -4.02
N TYR A 147 -17.64 -14.93 -2.79
CA TYR A 147 -17.47 -14.11 -1.59
C TYR A 147 -16.00 -13.86 -1.23
N VAL A 148 -15.07 -14.64 -1.78
CA VAL A 148 -13.63 -14.45 -1.61
C VAL A 148 -12.98 -13.69 -2.77
N MET A 149 -13.73 -13.35 -3.83
CA MET A 149 -13.16 -12.76 -5.04
C MET A 149 -12.33 -11.48 -4.78
N PRO A 150 -12.79 -10.55 -3.92
CA PRO A 150 -11.99 -9.37 -3.62
C PRO A 150 -10.68 -9.68 -2.86
N LEU A 151 -10.62 -10.80 -2.14
CA LEU A 151 -9.40 -11.19 -1.42
C LEU A 151 -8.31 -11.68 -2.37
N PHE A 152 -8.65 -12.11 -3.59
CA PHE A 152 -7.62 -12.38 -4.61
C PHE A 152 -6.84 -11.13 -4.97
N LEU A 153 -7.47 -9.96 -4.97
CA LEU A 153 -6.77 -8.69 -5.20
C LEU A 153 -5.78 -8.39 -4.07
N LEU A 154 -6.17 -8.70 -2.82
CA LEU A 154 -5.27 -8.55 -1.67
C LEU A 154 -4.12 -9.55 -1.71
N ALA A 155 -4.42 -10.81 -2.05
CA ALA A 155 -3.42 -11.85 -2.25
C ALA A 155 -2.42 -11.44 -3.33
N ALA A 156 -2.88 -10.98 -4.49
CA ALA A 156 -2.04 -10.52 -5.58
C ALA A 156 -1.16 -9.31 -5.19
N LEU A 157 -1.74 -8.33 -4.48
CA LEU A 157 -0.99 -7.19 -3.94
C LEU A 157 0.12 -7.65 -2.99
N LEU A 158 -0.20 -8.53 -2.04
CA LEU A 158 0.78 -9.06 -1.08
C LEU A 158 1.84 -9.90 -1.79
N SER A 159 1.47 -10.75 -2.75
CA SER A 159 2.40 -11.55 -3.53
C SER A 159 3.37 -10.67 -4.33
N GLY A 160 2.88 -9.59 -4.93
CA GLY A 160 3.72 -8.60 -5.62
C GLY A 160 4.73 -7.93 -4.69
N LEU A 161 4.28 -7.49 -3.50
CA LEU A 161 5.18 -6.93 -2.47
C LEU A 161 6.21 -7.95 -1.96
N GLY A 162 5.80 -9.21 -1.85
CA GLY A 162 6.69 -10.32 -1.49
C GLY A 162 7.75 -10.57 -2.55
N ALA A 163 7.36 -10.64 -3.81
CA ALA A 163 8.27 -10.81 -4.94
C ALA A 163 9.28 -9.65 -5.03
N GLU A 164 8.82 -8.40 -4.90
CA GLU A 164 9.70 -7.24 -4.85
C GLU A 164 10.70 -7.34 -3.69
N SER A 165 10.22 -7.69 -2.49
CA SER A 165 11.07 -7.84 -1.30
C SER A 165 12.14 -8.91 -1.48
N LEU A 166 11.76 -10.05 -2.08
CA LEU A 166 12.66 -11.15 -2.37
C LEU A 166 13.72 -10.74 -3.39
N LEU A 167 13.32 -10.10 -4.49
CA LEU A 167 14.25 -9.64 -5.54
C LEU A 167 15.24 -8.59 -5.01
N ARG A 168 14.77 -7.65 -4.18
CA ARG A 168 15.64 -6.67 -3.51
C ARG A 168 16.65 -7.35 -2.60
N TRP A 169 16.22 -8.36 -1.83
CA TRP A 169 17.11 -9.13 -0.96
C TRP A 169 18.15 -9.91 -1.77
N LEU A 170 17.74 -10.60 -2.83
CA LEU A 170 18.64 -11.32 -3.74
C LEU A 170 19.65 -10.38 -4.40
N GLY A 171 19.20 -9.25 -4.95
CA GLY A 171 20.08 -8.26 -5.59
C GLY A 171 21.11 -7.68 -4.63
N ALA A 172 20.73 -7.44 -3.37
CA ALA A 172 21.65 -7.00 -2.32
C ALA A 172 22.66 -8.09 -1.92
N ARG A 173 22.27 -9.37 -1.96
CA ARG A 173 23.13 -10.49 -1.57
C ARG A 173 24.11 -10.91 -2.67
N TYR A 174 23.68 -10.89 -3.92
CA TYR A 174 24.43 -11.43 -5.07
C TYR A 174 25.10 -10.35 -5.93
N ALA A 175 25.15 -9.10 -5.46
CA ALA A 175 25.81 -7.98 -6.13
C ALA A 175 25.49 -7.92 -7.64
N TRP A 176 24.22 -8.14 -8.02
CA TRP A 176 23.79 -8.06 -9.43
C TRP A 176 24.13 -6.71 -10.08
N ARG A 177 24.34 -5.67 -9.25
CA ARG A 177 24.87 -4.37 -9.70
C ARG A 177 26.20 -4.51 -10.46
N ASP A 178 27.07 -5.44 -10.10
CA ASP A 178 28.35 -5.64 -10.78
C ASP A 178 28.22 -6.45 -12.06
N MET A 179 27.15 -7.26 -12.18
CA MET A 179 26.86 -8.05 -13.38
C MET A 179 26.17 -7.22 -14.47
N PHE A 180 25.34 -6.24 -14.09
CA PHE A 180 24.65 -5.33 -15.02
C PHE A 180 25.28 -3.94 -15.09
N ALA A 181 26.32 -3.65 -14.31
CA ALA A 181 27.14 -2.48 -14.57
C ALA A 181 27.69 -2.63 -16.00
N PRO A 182 27.47 -1.64 -16.89
CA PRO A 182 28.03 -1.70 -18.24
C PRO A 182 29.54 -1.91 -18.10
N ARG A 183 29.99 -3.11 -18.46
CA ARG A 183 31.42 -3.46 -18.47
C ARG A 183 32.08 -2.63 -19.56
N GLY A 184 32.61 -1.49 -19.17
CA GLY A 184 33.49 -0.67 -19.99
C GLY A 184 32.83 -0.05 -21.21
N SER A 185 32.27 1.16 -21.04
CA SER A 185 32.28 2.18 -22.10
C SER A 185 33.28 3.32 -21.82
N ASP A 186 33.86 3.37 -20.61
CA ASP A 186 34.60 4.55 -20.13
C ASP A 186 36.11 4.55 -20.43
N GLY A 187 36.62 3.56 -21.18
CA GLY A 187 38.05 3.47 -21.50
C GLY A 187 38.43 3.63 -22.97
N ASP A 188 37.59 3.14 -23.88
CA ASP A 188 38.02 2.91 -25.27
C ASP A 188 37.45 3.92 -26.27
N LEU A 189 36.43 4.70 -25.92
CA LEU A 189 35.90 5.76 -26.81
C LEU A 189 36.58 7.12 -26.61
N GLU A 190 37.15 7.40 -25.43
CA GLU A 190 37.87 8.66 -25.17
C GLU A 190 39.28 8.69 -25.77
N ARG A 191 39.88 7.54 -26.07
CA ARG A 191 41.18 7.46 -26.77
C ARG A 191 41.09 7.50 -28.29
N ALA A 192 39.90 7.37 -28.86
CA ALA A 192 39.71 7.38 -30.32
C ALA A 192 39.35 8.75 -30.91
N THR A 193 39.02 9.77 -30.09
CA THR A 193 38.50 11.06 -30.60
C THR A 193 39.19 12.33 -30.10
N VAL A 194 40.14 12.27 -29.15
CA VAL A 194 40.92 13.47 -28.76
C VAL A 194 42.18 13.58 -29.63
N GLY A 195 41.93 13.85 -30.90
CA GLY A 195 42.94 14.09 -31.92
C GLY A 195 42.50 15.19 -32.89
N THR A 196 41.80 16.23 -32.44
CA THR A 196 41.59 17.46 -33.22
C THR A 196 41.37 18.67 -32.31
N ASP A 197 42.34 19.59 -32.39
CA ASP A 197 42.25 21.04 -32.20
C ASP A 197 41.48 21.60 -30.99
N ARG A 198 42.29 22.09 -30.04
CA ARG A 198 41.92 22.89 -28.88
C ARG A 198 41.81 24.36 -29.33
N PRO A 199 40.61 24.99 -29.42
CA PRO A 199 40.51 26.43 -29.58
C PRO A 199 40.72 27.12 -28.23
N ALA A 200 41.26 28.34 -28.34
CA ALA A 200 41.80 29.13 -27.24
C ALA A 200 40.78 29.46 -26.14
N HIS A 201 41.34 29.45 -24.92
CA HIS A 201 40.87 29.98 -23.66
C HIS A 201 39.92 31.18 -23.77
N VAL A 202 38.64 30.99 -23.40
CA VAL A 202 37.71 32.10 -23.12
C VAL A 202 37.77 32.45 -21.63
N PRO A 203 37.95 33.73 -21.25
CA PRO A 203 38.07 34.14 -19.85
C PRO A 203 36.74 34.05 -19.09
N ASN A 204 36.89 33.66 -17.84
CA ASN A 204 35.88 33.40 -16.82
C ASN A 204 35.01 34.64 -16.50
N ALA A 205 33.77 34.68 -16.99
CA ALA A 205 32.79 35.69 -16.61
C ALA A 205 32.13 35.31 -15.27
N ARG A 206 32.48 36.05 -14.22
CA ARG A 206 31.85 35.95 -12.88
C ARG A 206 30.35 36.23 -12.96
N PRO A 207 29.47 35.40 -12.36
CA PRO A 207 28.06 35.73 -12.24
C PRO A 207 27.83 36.88 -11.23
N PRO A 208 26.83 37.74 -11.47
CA PRO A 208 26.57 38.93 -10.66
C PRO A 208 26.08 38.55 -9.26
N SER A 209 26.67 39.20 -8.26
CA SER A 209 26.29 39.11 -6.85
C SER A 209 24.89 39.69 -6.63
N HIS A 210 23.94 38.83 -6.28
CA HIS A 210 22.60 39.26 -5.91
C HIS A 210 22.61 40.04 -4.59
N ARG A 211 22.53 41.36 -4.77
CA ARG A 211 22.06 42.42 -3.85
C ARG A 211 21.24 41.89 -2.65
N ARG A 212 21.81 42.03 -1.45
CA ARG A 212 21.09 41.98 -0.17
C ARG A 212 19.99 43.06 -0.15
N ARG A 213 18.74 42.66 0.09
CA ARG A 213 17.65 43.61 0.41
C ARG A 213 17.79 44.11 1.86
N PRO A 214 17.53 45.40 2.13
CA PRO A 214 17.60 45.97 3.46
C PRO A 214 16.38 45.56 4.31
N ARG A 215 16.66 45.30 5.58
CA ARG A 215 15.73 44.94 6.65
C ARG A 215 14.94 46.19 7.03
N ARG A 216 13.64 46.25 6.70
CA ARG A 216 12.74 47.32 7.17
C ARG A 216 12.52 47.15 8.68
N GLY A 217 12.88 48.19 9.44
CA GLY A 217 12.58 48.31 10.86
C GLY A 217 11.10 48.59 11.08
N HIS A 218 10.54 47.98 12.12
CA HIS A 218 9.23 48.32 12.66
C HIS A 218 9.39 49.41 13.73
N PRO A 219 8.59 50.48 13.72
CA PRO A 219 8.55 51.46 14.80
C PRO A 219 7.71 50.93 15.97
N LEU A 220 8.16 51.23 17.19
CA LEU A 220 7.46 50.99 18.45
C LEU A 220 6.33 52.02 18.64
N PRO A 221 5.17 51.65 19.20
CA PRO A 221 4.17 52.62 19.63
C PRO A 221 4.55 53.19 21.00
N HIS A 222 4.62 54.53 21.07
CA HIS A 222 4.50 55.28 22.31
C HIS A 222 3.02 55.32 22.73
N HIS A 223 2.73 54.88 23.95
CA HIS A 223 1.57 55.36 24.69
C HIS A 223 2.05 55.78 26.08
N GLY A 224 1.70 57.02 26.42
CA GLY A 224 1.74 57.56 27.77
C GLY A 224 0.47 57.26 28.54
#